data_AF-A0A4R6A1L2-F1
#
_entry.id   AF-A0A4R6A1L2-F1
#
_cell.length_a   1.000
_cell.length_b   1.000
_cell.length_c   1.000
_cell.angle_alpha   90.00
_cell.angle_beta   90.00
_cell.angle_gamma   90.00
#
_symmetry.space_group_name_H-M   'P 1'
#
loop_
_entity.id
_entity.type
_entity.pdbx_description
1 polymer ?
#
loop_
_entity_poly.entity_id
_entity_poly.type
_entity_poly.pdbx_seq_one_letter_code
_entity_poly.pdbx_strand_id
1 'polypeptide(L)'
;MATNLSKLKSGKGAPPPVEAAEDVIESNPRSDEKTPQRPLQVRVPESVFAEFSEQAGREFGFTHGAKKQLFLKMWKAYKAQNM
;
A
#
# COMPACT_ATOMS: atom_id res chain seq x y z
N MET A 1 23.94 51.04 -13.63
CA MET A 1 22.57 50.55 -13.42
C MET A 1 22.58 49.65 -12.18
N ALA A 2 22.14 50.15 -11.02
CA ALA A 2 22.13 49.36 -9.79
C ALA A 2 20.83 48.54 -9.71
N THR A 3 20.95 47.24 -9.45
CA THR A 3 19.81 46.31 -9.37
C THR A 3 19.02 46.59 -8.09
N ASN A 4 17.77 47.04 -8.25
CA ASN A 4 16.86 47.31 -7.13
C ASN A 4 16.39 46.00 -6.49
N LEU A 5 16.95 45.68 -5.32
CA LEU A 5 16.63 44.50 -4.49
C LEU A 5 15.20 44.53 -3.90
N SER A 6 14.54 45.69 -3.91
CA SER A 6 13.17 45.91 -3.41
C SER A 6 12.08 45.18 -4.21
N LYS A 7 12.41 44.58 -5.37
CA LYS A 7 11.49 43.79 -6.20
C LYS A 7 11.47 42.29 -5.87
N LEU A 8 12.32 41.81 -4.95
CA LEU A 8 12.26 40.43 -4.50
C LEU A 8 11.03 40.24 -3.60
N LYS A 9 9.96 39.63 -4.12
CA LYS A 9 8.79 39.26 -3.32
C LYS A 9 9.19 38.17 -2.33
N SER A 10 9.36 38.53 -1.06
CA SER A 10 9.64 37.63 0.06
C SER A 10 8.47 36.70 0.43
N GLY A 11 7.33 36.76 -0.26
CA GLY A 11 6.07 36.17 0.21
C GLY A 11 5.35 35.19 -0.72
N LYS A 12 5.86 34.85 -1.91
CA LYS A 12 5.26 33.81 -2.76
C LYS A 12 6.24 32.66 -2.93
N GLY A 13 6.00 31.57 -2.19
CA GLY A 13 6.86 30.37 -2.19
C GLY A 13 7.89 30.34 -1.07
N ALA A 14 7.78 31.22 -0.07
CA ALA A 14 8.53 31.04 1.17
C ALA A 14 8.11 29.70 1.79
N PRO A 15 9.05 28.76 2.06
CA PRO A 15 8.71 27.50 2.68
C PRO A 15 8.03 27.76 4.03
N PRO A 16 7.07 26.90 4.44
CA PRO A 16 6.43 27.03 5.73
C PRO A 16 7.49 27.09 6.85
N PRO A 17 7.23 27.84 7.94
CA PRO A 17 8.12 27.89 9.10
C PRO A 17 8.45 26.48 9.59
N VAL A 18 9.71 26.25 9.97
CA VAL A 18 10.22 24.93 10.39
C VAL A 18 9.40 24.34 11.55
N GLU A 19 8.85 25.19 12.42
CA GLU A 19 7.99 24.74 13.55
C GLU A 19 6.56 24.32 13.14
N ALA A 20 6.11 24.64 11.92
CA ALA A 20 4.80 24.28 11.42
C ALA A 20 4.81 22.97 10.59
N ALA A 21 5.99 22.43 10.28
CA ALA A 21 6.12 21.17 9.58
C ALA A 21 6.21 20.03 10.60
N GLU A 22 5.24 19.11 10.57
CA GLU A 22 5.32 17.87 11.35
C GLU A 22 6.63 17.13 11.00
N ASP A 23 7.37 16.69 12.02
CA ASP A 23 8.56 15.89 11.80
C ASP A 23 8.14 14.51 11.27
N VAL A 24 8.21 14.34 9.95
CA VAL A 24 7.85 13.11 9.22
C VAL A 24 8.81 11.95 9.57
N ILE A 25 9.98 12.25 10.14
CA ILE A 25 10.95 11.26 10.59
C ILE A 25 10.51 10.69 11.95
N GLU A 26 10.10 11.54 12.89
CA GLU A 26 9.63 11.14 14.22
C GLU A 26 8.23 10.49 14.16
N SER A 27 7.33 11.02 13.33
CA SER A 27 5.97 10.48 13.17
C SER A 27 5.87 9.17 12.38
N ASN A 28 7.00 8.67 11.82
CA ASN A 28 7.14 7.50 10.95
C ASN A 28 5.80 6.77 10.67
N PRO A 29 5.03 7.19 9.66
CA PRO A 29 3.69 6.65 9.39
C PRO A 29 3.72 5.22 8.84
N ARG A 30 4.92 4.66 8.61
CA ARG A 30 5.07 3.26 8.23
C ARG A 30 5.00 2.44 9.50
N SER A 31 3.86 1.80 9.71
CA SER A 31 3.69 0.80 10.76
C SER A 31 4.75 -0.28 10.58
N ASP A 32 5.84 -0.21 11.36
CA ASP A 32 6.90 -1.21 11.42
C ASP A 32 6.39 -2.55 12.01
N GLU A 33 5.12 -2.61 12.43
CA GLU A 33 4.39 -3.80 12.88
C GLU A 33 3.84 -4.68 11.74
N LYS A 34 4.43 -4.66 10.54
CA LYS A 34 4.05 -5.64 9.52
C LYS A 34 4.51 -7.02 9.99
N THR A 35 3.56 -7.81 10.48
CA THR A 35 3.78 -9.22 10.84
C THR A 35 4.59 -9.94 9.76
N PRO A 36 5.61 -10.72 10.15
CA PRO A 36 6.51 -11.35 9.20
C PRO A 36 5.72 -12.32 8.32
N GLN A 37 5.71 -12.06 7.01
CA GLN A 37 5.05 -12.91 6.01
C GLN A 37 6.08 -13.78 5.31
N ARG A 38 5.75 -15.07 5.12
CA ARG A 38 6.53 -15.98 4.29
C ARG A 38 5.74 -16.35 3.03
N PRO A 39 6.39 -16.50 1.87
CA PRO A 39 5.72 -16.91 0.65
C PRO A 39 5.28 -18.37 0.74
N LEU A 40 4.01 -18.65 0.47
CA LEU A 40 3.50 -20.00 0.27
C LEU A 40 3.58 -20.32 -1.23
N GLN A 41 4.48 -21.22 -1.61
CA GLN A 41 4.65 -21.63 -3.00
C GLN A 41 3.95 -22.97 -3.22
N VAL A 42 3.03 -23.01 -4.18
CA VAL A 42 2.28 -24.22 -4.56
C VAL A 42 2.18 -24.28 -6.08
N ARG A 43 2.26 -25.49 -6.61
CA ARG A 43 2.02 -25.77 -8.03
C ARG A 43 0.64 -26.38 -8.18
N VAL A 44 -0.14 -25.85 -9.11
CA VAL A 44 -1.50 -26.30 -9.43
C VAL A 44 -1.63 -26.42 -10.94
N PRO A 45 -2.59 -27.22 -11.45
CA PRO A 45 -2.92 -27.23 -12.86
C PRO A 45 -3.27 -25.83 -13.38
N GLU A 46 -3.00 -25.58 -14.66
CA GLU A 46 -3.24 -24.28 -15.29
C GLU A 46 -4.72 -23.89 -15.27
N SER A 47 -5.62 -24.86 -15.48
CA SER A 47 -7.07 -24.64 -15.40
C SER A 47 -7.49 -24.10 -14.04
N VAL A 48 -7.03 -24.74 -12.96
CA VAL A 48 -7.31 -24.33 -11.58
C VAL A 48 -6.74 -22.94 -11.31
N PHE A 49 -5.55 -22.63 -11.83
CA PHE A 49 -4.96 -21.31 -11.67
C PHE A 49 -5.75 -20.21 -12.40
N ALA A 50 -6.24 -20.50 -13.61
CA ALA A 50 -7.03 -19.56 -14.40
C ALA A 50 -8.36 -19.24 -13.72
N GLU A 51 -9.11 -20.27 -13.30
CA GLU A 51 -10.36 -20.13 -12.56
C GLU A 51 -10.18 -19.34 -11.26
N PHE A 52 -9.16 -19.69 -10.48
CA PHE A 52 -8.84 -19.00 -9.24
C PHE A 52 -8.48 -17.53 -9.47
N SER A 53 -7.72 -17.25 -10.53
CA SER A 53 -7.30 -15.90 -10.88
C SER A 53 -8.48 -15.03 -11.33
N GLU A 54 -9.39 -15.60 -12.12
CA GLU A 54 -10.60 -14.94 -12.57
C GLU A 54 -11.53 -14.64 -11.39
N GLN A 55 -11.75 -15.60 -10.51
CA GLN A 55 -12.59 -15.41 -9.33
C GLN A 55 -12.01 -14.35 -8.38
N ALA A 56 -10.70 -14.34 -8.19
CA ALA A 56 -10.02 -13.31 -7.40
C ALA A 56 -10.20 -11.93 -8.03
N GLY A 57 -10.08 -11.82 -9.35
CA GLY A 57 -10.27 -10.57 -10.09
C GLY A 57 -11.71 -10.06 -10.05
N ARG A 58 -12.70 -10.97 -10.13
CA ARG A 58 -14.13 -10.62 -10.03
C ARG A 58 -14.51 -10.12 -8.63
N GLU A 59 -13.94 -10.72 -7.58
CA GLU A 59 -14.35 -10.42 -6.20
C GLU A 59 -13.59 -9.24 -5.57
N PHE A 60 -12.27 -9.18 -5.77
CA PHE A 60 -11.39 -8.18 -5.15
C PHE A 60 -10.82 -7.16 -6.15
N GLY A 61 -11.29 -7.21 -7.40
CA GLY A 61 -10.76 -6.44 -8.51
C GLY A 61 -9.45 -7.02 -9.08
N PHE A 62 -9.13 -6.67 -10.32
CA PHE A 62 -7.89 -7.08 -11.00
C PHE A 62 -6.67 -6.29 -10.51
N THR A 63 -6.45 -6.32 -9.19
CA THR A 63 -5.40 -5.56 -8.49
C THR A 63 -4.35 -6.48 -7.89
N HIS A 64 -3.17 -5.91 -7.60
CA HIS A 64 -2.10 -6.63 -6.95
C HIS A 64 -2.54 -7.10 -5.55
N GLY A 65 -2.54 -8.40 -5.32
CA GLY A 65 -2.92 -9.01 -4.04
C GLY A 65 -4.32 -9.63 -3.98
N ALA A 66 -5.14 -9.49 -5.02
CA ALA A 66 -6.48 -10.11 -5.09
C ALA A 66 -6.45 -11.62 -4.84
N LYS A 67 -5.48 -12.33 -5.44
CA LYS A 67 -5.25 -13.78 -5.24
C LYS A 67 -4.95 -14.13 -3.77
N LYS A 68 -4.14 -13.31 -3.10
CA LYS A 68 -3.82 -13.48 -1.68
C LYS A 68 -5.07 -13.28 -0.81
N GLN A 69 -5.89 -12.28 -1.12
CA GLN A 69 -7.12 -12.00 -0.39
C GLN A 69 -8.13 -13.14 -0.55
N LEU A 70 -8.32 -13.64 -1.77
CA LEU A 70 -9.17 -14.79 -2.03
C LEU A 70 -8.70 -16.03 -1.28
N PHE A 71 -7.39 -16.33 -1.32
CA PHE A 71 -6.82 -17.45 -0.57
C PHE A 71 -7.08 -17.34 0.93
N LEU A 72 -6.86 -16.18 1.53
CA LEU A 72 -7.11 -15.96 2.96
C LEU A 72 -8.59 -16.07 3.32
N LYS A 73 -9.49 -15.63 2.44
CA LYS A 73 -10.94 -15.81 2.61
C LYS A 73 -11.30 -17.30 2.61
N MET A 74 -10.84 -18.05 1.60
CA MET A 74 -11.07 -19.50 1.52
C MET A 74 -10.51 -20.24 2.74
N TRP A 75 -9.31 -19.88 3.19
CA TRP A 75 -8.68 -20.48 4.37
C TRP A 75 -9.48 -20.24 5.65
N LYS A 76 -10.01 -19.03 5.85
CA LYS A 76 -10.89 -18.72 6.98
C LYS A 76 -12.18 -19.55 6.94
N ALA A 77 -12.82 -19.63 5.78
CA ALA A 77 -14.03 -20.43 5.59
C ALA A 77 -13.77 -21.93 5.83
N TYR A 78 -12.68 -22.46 5.30
CA TYR A 78 -12.27 -23.85 5.53
C TYR A 78 -12.03 -24.16 7.01
N LYS A 79 -11.34 -23.27 7.75
CA LYS A 79 -11.12 -23.45 9.19
C LYS A 79 -12.42 -23.38 9.99
N ALA A 80 -13.36 -22.53 9.59
CA ALA A 80 -14.67 -22.42 10.25
C ALA A 80 -15.56 -23.66 10.02
N GLN A 81 -15.36 -24.40 8.93
CA GLN A 81 -16.11 -25.63 8.63
C GLN A 81 -15.53 -26.88 9.31
N ASN A 82 -14.24 -26.86 9.64
CA ASN A 82 -13.52 -28.01 10.22
C ASN A 82 -13.14 -27.82 11.70
N MET A 83 -13.64 -26.75 12.33
CA MET A 83 -13.64 -26.55 13.78
C MET A 83 -15.05 -26.82 14.30
#